data_AF-A0A7W0YCG4-F1
#
_entry.id   AF-A0A7W0YCG4-F1
#
_cell.length_a   1.000
_cell.length_b   1.000
_cell.length_c   1.000
_cell.angle_alpha   90.00
_cell.angle_beta   90.00
_cell.angle_gamma   90.00
#
_symmetry.space_group_name_H-M   'P 1'
#
loop_
_entity.id
_entity.type
_entity.pdbx_description
1 polymer ?
#
loop_
_entity_poly.entity_id
_entity_poly.type
_entity_poly.pdbx_seq_one_letter_code
_entity_poly.pdbx_strand_id
1 'polypeptide(L)' 'MSSLKKEQIVEVLETIATLLELQEENPFKIRAYTNAARSIETWGGNLRELAAENRLEEIP' A
#
# COMPACT_ATOMS: atom_id res chain seq x y z
N MET A 1 -17.40 -14.12 0.59
CA MET A 1 -16.31 -13.49 1.37
C MET A 1 -15.94 -12.19 0.68
N SER A 2 -15.95 -11.07 1.41
CA SER A 2 -15.78 -9.73 0.82
C SER A 2 -14.39 -9.60 0.19
N SER A 3 -14.36 -9.29 -1.11
CA SER A 3 -13.14 -9.01 -1.86
C SER A 3 -12.62 -7.63 -1.45
N LEU A 4 -11.50 -7.56 -0.73
CA LEU A 4 -10.78 -6.29 -0.48
C LEU A 4 -10.52 -5.58 -1.82
N LYS A 5 -10.96 -4.34 -1.93
CA LYS A 5 -10.78 -3.51 -3.13
C LYS A 5 -9.47 -2.74 -3.06
N LYS A 6 -8.95 -2.33 -4.22
CA LYS A 6 -7.70 -1.57 -4.36
C LYS A 6 -7.73 -0.32 -3.48
N GLU A 7 -8.84 0.41 -3.50
CA GLU A 7 -9.05 1.65 -2.76
C GLU A 7 -8.92 1.44 -1.24
N GLN A 8 -9.42 0.30 -0.74
CA GLN A 8 -9.31 -0.04 0.69
C GLN A 8 -7.86 -0.33 1.10
N ILE A 9 -7.05 -0.90 0.21
CA ILE A 9 -5.63 -1.17 0.47
C ILE A 9 -4.86 0.15 0.53
N VAL A 10 -5.14 1.06 -0.40
CA VAL A 10 -4.56 2.41 -0.40
C VAL A 10 -4.89 3.14 0.91
N GLU A 11 -6.17 3.16 1.30
CA GLU A 11 -6.64 3.81 2.54
C GLU A 11 -5.96 3.24 3.80
N VAL A 12 -5.79 1.92 3.87
CA VAL A 12 -5.10 1.26 4.98
C VAL A 12 -3.62 1.67 5.03
N LEU A 13 -2.93 1.69 3.89
CA LEU A 13 -1.51 2.09 3.83
C LEU A 13 -1.31 3.55 4.22
N GLU A 14 -2.19 4.45 3.77
CA GLU A 14 -2.18 5.86 4.17
C GLU A 14 -2.43 6.01 5.67
N THR A 15 -3.41 5.28 6.21
CA THR A 15 -3.70 5.27 7.65
C THR A 15 -2.49 4.80 8.45
N ILE A 16 -1.80 3.76 8.01
CA ILE A 16 -0.56 3.30 8.66
C ILE A 16 0.50 4.39 8.62
N ALA A 17 0.70 5.05 7.48
CA ALA A 17 1.67 6.14 7.37
C ALA A 17 1.35 7.29 8.35
N THR A 18 0.09 7.71 8.44
CA THR A 18 -0.36 8.73 9.40
C THR A 18 -0.14 8.31 10.85
N LEU A 19 -0.45 7.06 11.20
CA LEU A 19 -0.23 6.55 12.56
C LEU A 19 1.25 6.54 12.92
N LEU A 20 2.13 6.10 12.01
CA LEU A 20 3.57 6.11 12.23
C LEU A 20 4.11 7.55 12.38
N GLU A 21 3.59 8.50 11.61
CA GLU A 21 3.95 9.91 11.74
C GLU A 21 3.55 10.48 13.11
N LEU A 22 2.32 10.19 13.57
CA LEU A 22 1.85 10.59 14.90
C LEU A 22 2.64 9.95 16.04
N GLN A 23 3.23 8.79 15.81
CA GLN A 23 4.08 8.09 16.78
C GLN A 23 5.55 8.53 16.73
N GLU A 24 5.91 9.52 15.90
CA GLU A 24 7.30 9.94 15.67
C GLU A 24 8.21 8.76 15.27
N GLU A 25 7.67 7.78 14.55
CA GLU A 25 8.41 6.62 14.08
C GLU A 25 9.36 6.95 12.93
N ASN A 26 10.12 5.95 12.49
CA ASN A 26 11.16 6.14 11.49
C ASN A 26 10.63 6.78 10.18
N PRO A 27 11.17 7.93 9.72
CA PRO A 27 10.76 8.60 8.50
C PRO A 27 10.86 7.75 7.22
N PHE A 28 11.76 6.76 7.20
CA PHE A 28 11.85 5.79 6.12
C PHE A 28 10.60 4.90 6.05
N LYS A 29 10.09 4.42 7.19
CA LYS A 29 8.88 3.59 7.24
C LYS A 29 7.66 4.40 6.79
N ILE A 30 7.50 5.62 7.32
CA ILE A 30 6.40 6.52 6.95
C ILE A 30 6.37 6.70 5.43
N ARG A 31 7.51 7.08 4.82
CA ARG A 31 7.62 7.23 3.36
C ARG A 31 7.38 5.94 2.60
N ALA A 32 7.80 4.79 3.12
CA ALA A 32 7.56 3.49 2.47
C ALA A 32 6.06 3.19 2.35
N TYR A 33 5.28 3.40 3.41
CA TYR A 33 3.83 3.22 3.38
C TYR A 33 3.12 4.22 2.46
N THR A 34 3.50 5.51 2.52
CA THR A 34 2.95 6.53 1.63
C THR A 34 3.26 6.24 0.16
N ASN A 35 4.49 5.80 -0.16
CA ASN A 35 4.88 5.47 -1.51
C ASN A 35 4.12 4.23 -2.02
N ALA A 36 4.03 3.17 -1.20
CA ALA A 36 3.27 1.96 -1.55
C ALA A 36 1.80 2.27 -1.84
N ALA A 37 1.16 3.15 -1.05
CA ALA A 37 -0.21 3.60 -1.28
C ALA A 37 -0.36 4.25 -2.66
N ARG A 38 0.52 5.20 -3.00
CA ARG A 38 0.52 5.91 -4.29
C ARG A 38 0.78 4.97 -5.47
N SER A 39 1.72 4.05 -5.32
CA SER A 39 2.05 3.10 -6.40
C SER A 39 0.90 2.13 -6.65
N ILE A 40 0.24 1.64 -5.60
CA ILE A 40 -0.95 0.79 -5.73
C ILE A 40 -2.11 1.57 -6.33
N GLU A 41 -2.34 2.81 -5.91
CA GLU A 41 -3.41 3.66 -6.44
C GLU A 41 -3.30 3.82 -7.97
N THR A 42 -2.10 4.14 -8.44
CA THR A 42 -1.80 4.41 -9.85
C THR A 42 -1.56 3.15 -10.69
N TRP A 43 -1.39 2.00 -10.05
CA TRP A 43 -1.20 0.73 -10.74
C TRP A 43 -2.46 0.32 -11.54
N GLY A 44 -2.26 0.09 -12.83
CA GLY A 44 -3.31 -0.34 -13.77
C GLY A 44 -3.47 -1.86 -13.89
N GLY A 45 -2.56 -2.65 -13.32
CA GLY A 45 -2.60 -4.12 -13.38
C GLY A 45 -3.48 -4.75 -12.30
N ASN A 46 -3.63 -6.07 -12.37
CA ASN A 46 -4.42 -6.83 -11.40
C ASN A 46 -3.62 -7.12 -10.12
N LEU A 47 -3.91 -6.36 -9.06
CA LEU A 47 -3.24 -6.51 -7.77
C LEU A 47 -3.43 -7.90 -7.14
N ARG A 48 -4.58 -8.55 -7.36
CA ARG A 48 -4.87 -9.89 -6.80
C ARG A 48 -4.02 -10.97 -7.46
N GLU A 49 -3.82 -10.85 -8.77
CA GLU A 49 -2.98 -11.76 -9.54
C GLU A 49 -1.52 -11.65 -9.09
N LEU A 50 -0.99 -10.43 -9.01
CA LEU A 50 0.37 -10.21 -8.49
C LEU A 50 0.54 -10.73 -7.05
N ALA A 51 -0.46 -10.54 -6.19
CA ALA A 51 -0.43 -11.07 -4.83
C ALA A 51 -0.42 -12.61 -4.81
N ALA A 52 -1.23 -13.26 -5.66
CA ALA A 52 -1.26 -14.72 -5.77
C ALA A 52 0.05 -15.30 -6.30
N GLU A 53 0.75 -14.55 -7.15
CA GLU A 53 2.03 -14.93 -7.76
C GLU A 53 3.26 -14.49 -6.95
N ASN A 54 3.09 -13.81 -5.81
CA ASN A 54 4.17 -13.20 -5.02
C ASN A 54 5.04 -12.19 -5.82
N ARG A 55 4.41 -11.41 -6.70
CA ARG A 55 5.05 -10.43 -7.60
C ARG A 55 4.66 -8.98 -7.27
N LEU A 56 4.26 -8.70 -6.03
CA LEU A 56 3.88 -7.34 -5.60
C LEU A 56 5.03 -6.34 -5.70
N GLU A 57 6.28 -6.82 -5.68
CA GLU A 57 7.50 -6.02 -5.88
C GLU A 57 7.65 -5.45 -7.30
N GLU A 58 6.83 -5.87 -8.26
CA GLU A 58 6.78 -5.28 -9.60
C GLU A 58 6.02 -3.94 -9.62
N ILE A 59 5.30 -3.62 -8.55
CA ILE A 59 4.65 -2.32 -8.37
C ILE A 59 5.75 -1.30 -8.00
N PRO A 60 5.94 -0.23 -8.78
CA PRO A 60 7.04 0.72 -8.62
C PRO A 60 7.15 1.42 -7.26
#